data_AF-A0A968VES6-F1
#
_entry.id   AF-A0A968VES6-F1
#
_cell.length_a   1.000
_cell.length_b   1.000
_cell.length_c   1.000
_cell.angle_alpha   90.00
_cell.angle_beta   90.00
_cell.angle_gamma   90.00
#
_symmetry.space_group_name_H-M   'P 1'
#
loop_
_entity.id
_entity.type
_entity.pdbx_description
1 polymer ?
#
loop_
_entity_poly.entity_id
_entity_poly.type
_entity_poly.pdbx_seq_one_letter_code
_entity_poly.pdbx_strand_id
1 'polypeptide(L)'
;MLVIYTYRLKLAITSIVQSYVPIPNLSTYYFWGSNFLSLRFISANLPSFLNPSKLSVLLSSVLMVISGGLLLRKPASLFLYSSGTLSILLFGYLKFPGALRHKGHLFIVLIASLWLFHYVAPTKCFNLSLPEQNLRRYQNLFLTLILSIQVFAGIYAYRMDLLYPFSNSKAAAQFIQDQGLESMVLLGQRDNAVHTIVGFLGTQAYYPGLNRFGSFLVKANRRQDLEPAEISEVLTEALANESEILFVATEPISIQSPTFSLKKLAFFASGFGKQEDYYLYLVKAQRP
;
A
#
# COMPACT_ATOMS: atom_id res chain seq x y z
N MET A 1 8.83 -0.79 -26.05
CA MET A 1 9.88 -0.32 -25.09
C MET A 1 9.69 1.16 -24.72
N LEU A 2 9.61 2.08 -25.70
CA LEU A 2 9.42 3.53 -25.47
C LEU A 2 8.21 3.87 -24.56
N VAL A 3 7.07 3.21 -24.78
CA VAL A 3 5.83 3.42 -23.99
C VAL A 3 6.01 3.08 -22.49
N ILE A 4 6.82 2.07 -22.17
CA ILE A 4 7.07 1.68 -20.79
C ILE A 4 7.93 2.73 -20.09
N TYR A 5 8.94 3.26 -20.77
CA TYR A 5 9.80 4.31 -20.23
C TYR A 5 9.06 5.62 -20.02
N THR A 6 8.24 6.05 -20.98
CA THR A 6 7.43 7.27 -20.84
C THR A 6 6.41 7.14 -19.72
N TYR A 7 5.79 5.97 -19.56
CA TYR A 7 4.89 5.68 -18.44
C TYR A 7 5.61 5.73 -17.09
N ARG A 8 6.77 5.09 -16.96
CA ARG A 8 7.56 5.09 -15.71
C ARG A 8 8.08 6.48 -15.35
N LEU A 9 8.54 7.24 -16.34
CA LEU A 9 9.00 8.62 -16.13
C LEU A 9 7.87 9.49 -15.58
N LYS A 10 6.68 9.36 -16.17
CA LYS A 10 5.49 10.05 -15.71
C LYS A 10 5.14 9.69 -14.26
N LEU A 11 5.12 8.40 -13.91
CA LEU A 11 4.88 7.95 -12.53
C LEU A 11 5.92 8.51 -11.55
N ALA A 12 7.19 8.54 -11.94
CA ALA A 12 8.25 9.11 -11.13
C ALA A 12 7.97 10.60 -10.87
N ILE A 13 7.76 11.41 -11.91
CA ILE A 13 7.53 12.85 -11.74
C ILE A 13 6.27 13.11 -10.92
N THR A 14 5.16 12.41 -11.19
CA THR A 14 3.91 12.58 -10.43
C THR A 14 4.02 12.19 -8.95
N SER A 15 5.08 11.48 -8.56
CA SER A 15 5.32 11.12 -7.16
C SER A 15 5.47 12.34 -6.25
N ILE A 16 5.92 13.49 -6.78
CA ILE A 16 6.08 14.73 -6.00
C ILE A 16 4.73 15.27 -5.55
N VAL A 17 3.79 15.52 -6.47
CA VAL A 17 2.45 16.01 -6.09
C VAL A 17 1.71 14.98 -5.24
N GLN A 18 1.88 13.70 -5.52
CA GLN A 18 1.34 12.59 -4.72
C GLN A 18 1.87 12.56 -3.29
N SER A 19 3.09 13.04 -3.07
CA SER A 19 3.72 13.11 -1.76
C SER A 19 3.31 14.37 -1.00
N TYR A 20 3.32 15.53 -1.66
CA TYR A 20 3.10 16.82 -1.00
C TYR A 20 1.61 17.14 -0.84
N VAL A 21 0.78 16.64 -1.76
CA VAL A 21 -0.67 16.88 -1.80
C VAL A 21 -1.38 15.51 -1.86
N PRO A 22 -1.34 14.70 -0.78
CA PRO A 22 -1.90 13.35 -0.76
C PRO A 22 -3.40 13.38 -0.49
N ILE A 23 -4.15 14.23 -1.20
CA ILE A 23 -5.61 14.25 -1.09
C ILE A 23 -6.13 12.97 -1.76
N PRO A 24 -6.75 12.05 -1.01
CA PRO A 24 -7.18 10.79 -1.56
C PRO A 24 -8.43 10.98 -2.43
N ASN A 25 -8.78 9.96 -3.19
CA ASN A 25 -10.10 9.93 -3.78
C ASN A 25 -11.15 9.64 -2.70
N LEU A 26 -11.98 10.64 -2.41
CA LEU A 26 -13.05 10.57 -1.41
C LEU A 26 -14.24 9.70 -1.85
N SER A 27 -14.36 9.35 -3.13
CA SER A 27 -15.45 8.51 -3.64
C SER A 27 -15.18 7.01 -3.59
N THR A 28 -14.00 6.60 -3.13
CA THR A 28 -13.59 5.19 -3.12
C THR A 28 -13.16 4.76 -1.73
N TYR A 29 -13.52 3.54 -1.36
CA TYR A 29 -12.99 2.87 -0.17
C TYR A 29 -11.46 2.68 -0.26
N TYR A 30 -10.89 2.53 -1.46
CA TYR A 30 -9.45 2.42 -1.69
C TYR A 30 -8.70 3.77 -1.60
N PHE A 31 -8.85 4.48 -0.48
CA PHE A 31 -8.32 5.83 -0.34
C PHE A 31 -6.78 5.88 -0.20
N TRP A 32 -6.16 4.92 0.50
CA TRP A 32 -4.70 4.93 0.78
C TRP A 32 -3.82 4.68 -0.46
N GLY A 33 -4.42 4.24 -1.57
CA GLY A 33 -3.72 4.04 -2.83
C GLY A 33 -4.16 5.02 -3.93
N SER A 34 -5.01 5.99 -3.61
CA SER A 34 -5.59 6.92 -4.59
C SER A 34 -5.20 8.37 -4.32
N ASN A 35 -5.15 9.16 -5.38
CA ASN A 35 -4.97 10.60 -5.31
C ASN A 35 -6.06 11.27 -6.15
N PHE A 36 -6.58 12.41 -5.72
CA PHE A 36 -7.64 13.13 -6.44
C PHE A 36 -7.24 13.45 -7.90
N LEU A 37 -5.96 13.67 -8.20
CA LEU A 37 -5.50 13.93 -9.58
C LEU A 37 -5.33 12.64 -10.42
N SER A 38 -5.41 11.47 -9.80
CA SER A 38 -5.43 10.16 -10.47
C SER A 38 -6.83 9.67 -10.82
N LEU A 39 -7.86 10.50 -10.57
CA LEU A 39 -9.26 10.18 -10.80
C LEU A 39 -9.57 9.85 -12.27
N ARG A 40 -9.98 8.59 -12.54
CA ARG A 40 -10.65 8.22 -13.81
C ARG A 40 -11.97 8.96 -14.00
N PHE A 41 -12.69 9.30 -12.93
CA PHE A 41 -13.96 10.05 -12.99
C PHE A 41 -13.80 11.47 -13.54
N ILE A 42 -12.69 12.14 -13.21
CA ILE A 42 -12.35 13.46 -13.76
C ILE A 42 -12.04 13.35 -15.26
N SER A 43 -11.48 12.24 -15.72
CA SER A 43 -11.11 12.06 -17.14
C SER A 43 -12.28 11.90 -18.12
N ALA A 44 -13.50 11.60 -17.64
CA ALA A 44 -14.66 11.40 -18.50
C ALA A 44 -15.32 12.71 -18.94
N ASN A 45 -15.23 13.77 -18.13
CA ASN A 45 -15.96 15.03 -18.34
C ASN A 45 -15.06 16.26 -18.57
N LEU A 46 -13.74 16.09 -18.60
CA LEU A 46 -12.83 17.19 -18.89
C LEU A 46 -12.38 17.23 -20.35
N PRO A 47 -12.20 18.43 -20.92
CA PRO A 47 -11.61 18.59 -22.24
C PRO A 47 -10.27 17.86 -22.34
N SER A 48 -9.95 17.30 -23.51
CA SER A 48 -8.73 16.51 -23.76
C SER A 48 -7.41 17.22 -23.40
N PHE A 49 -7.40 18.55 -23.32
CA PHE A 49 -6.27 19.35 -22.86
C PHE A 49 -6.06 19.36 -21.32
N LEU A 50 -7.10 19.10 -20.52
CA LEU A 50 -7.06 18.95 -19.06
C LEU A 50 -6.95 17.48 -18.65
N ASN A 51 -6.05 16.73 -19.30
CA ASN A 51 -5.77 15.36 -18.91
C ASN A 51 -5.18 15.35 -17.47
N PRO A 52 -5.82 14.68 -16.48
CA PRO A 52 -5.43 14.73 -15.06
C PRO A 52 -3.96 14.37 -14.82
N SER A 53 -3.46 13.52 -15.70
CA SER A 53 -2.10 13.02 -15.63
C SER A 53 -1.06 14.02 -16.16
N LYS A 54 -1.42 14.90 -17.11
CA LYS A 54 -0.59 16.05 -17.52
C LYS A 54 -0.59 17.12 -16.43
N LEU A 55 -1.75 17.37 -15.82
CA LEU A 55 -1.87 18.30 -14.70
C LEU A 55 -1.02 17.84 -13.50
N SER A 56 -1.02 16.54 -13.19
CA SER A 56 -0.19 15.97 -12.12
C SER A 56 1.31 16.20 -12.35
N VAL A 57 1.77 16.04 -13.60
CA VAL A 57 3.16 16.31 -13.99
C VAL A 57 3.47 17.80 -13.87
N LEU A 58 2.59 18.66 -14.38
CA LEU A 58 2.74 20.12 -14.27
C LEU A 58 2.84 20.57 -12.81
N LEU A 59 1.91 20.15 -11.97
CA LEU A 59 1.90 20.47 -10.54
C LEU A 59 3.14 19.95 -9.83
N SER A 60 3.59 18.74 -10.15
CA SER A 60 4.83 18.17 -9.60
C SER A 60 6.05 19.01 -9.97
N SER A 61 6.16 19.42 -11.23
CA SER A 61 7.24 20.29 -11.70
C SER A 61 7.19 21.66 -11.03
N VAL A 62 6.00 22.26 -10.90
CA VAL A 62 5.82 23.55 -10.19
C VAL A 62 6.23 23.43 -8.73
N LEU A 63 5.77 22.40 -8.02
CA LEU A 63 6.14 22.15 -6.62
C LEU A 63 7.64 21.93 -6.46
N MET A 64 8.29 21.24 -7.41
CA MET A 64 9.73 21.03 -7.40
C MET A 64 10.49 22.34 -7.62
N VAL A 65 10.05 23.18 -8.56
CA VAL A 65 10.65 24.50 -8.82
C VAL A 65 10.46 25.44 -7.63
N ILE A 66 9.26 25.49 -7.04
CA ILE A 66 9.01 26.29 -5.82
C ILE A 66 9.91 25.81 -4.68
N SER A 67 9.93 24.50 -4.41
CA SER A 67 10.74 23.93 -3.32
C SER A 67 12.23 24.20 -3.52
N GLY A 68 12.76 23.98 -4.72
CA GLY A 68 14.14 24.33 -5.07
C GLY A 68 14.42 25.82 -4.92
N GLY A 69 13.53 26.66 -5.46
CA GLY A 69 13.59 28.13 -5.37
C GLY A 69 13.67 28.64 -3.93
N LEU A 70 12.88 28.06 -3.03
CA LEU A 70 12.89 28.38 -1.60
C LEU A 70 14.20 28.01 -0.89
N LEU A 71 15.02 27.13 -1.49
CA LEU A 71 16.26 26.61 -0.92
C LEU A 71 17.53 27.16 -1.60
N LEU A 72 17.42 27.89 -2.71
CA LEU A 72 18.57 28.36 -3.52
C LEU A 72 19.62 29.15 -2.74
N ARG A 73 19.24 29.84 -1.66
CA ARG A 73 20.19 30.61 -0.83
C ARG A 73 21.17 29.77 -0.02
N LYS A 74 20.84 28.51 0.22
CA LYS A 74 21.62 27.63 1.11
C LYS A 74 21.92 26.34 0.36
N PRO A 75 23.08 26.24 -0.30
CA PRO A 75 23.38 25.16 -1.22
C PRO A 75 23.38 23.80 -0.53
N ALA A 76 23.72 23.72 0.76
CA ALA A 76 23.64 22.46 1.51
C ALA A 76 22.19 21.94 1.59
N SER A 77 21.22 22.82 1.87
CA SER A 77 19.80 22.48 1.90
C SER A 77 19.26 22.14 0.50
N LEU A 78 19.67 22.90 -0.52
CA LEU A 78 19.33 22.61 -1.91
C LEU A 78 19.92 21.28 -2.38
N PHE A 79 21.14 20.96 -1.96
CA PHE A 79 21.81 19.70 -2.27
C PHE A 79 21.07 18.53 -1.63
N LEU A 80 20.72 18.62 -0.34
CA LEU A 80 19.92 17.59 0.33
C LEU A 80 18.59 17.37 -0.39
N TYR A 81 17.89 18.45 -0.73
CA TYR A 81 16.63 18.39 -1.46
C TYR A 81 16.78 17.73 -2.83
N SER A 82 17.71 18.23 -3.64
CA SER A 82 17.89 17.80 -5.02
C SER A 82 18.41 16.37 -5.10
N SER A 83 19.43 16.03 -4.31
CA SER A 83 20.00 14.68 -4.28
C SER A 83 19.01 13.66 -3.72
N GLY A 84 18.37 13.95 -2.57
CA GLY A 84 17.38 13.07 -1.96
C GLY A 84 16.15 12.84 -2.86
N THR A 85 15.62 13.91 -3.47
CA THR A 85 14.53 13.82 -4.44
C THR A 85 14.95 12.99 -5.65
N LEU A 86 16.09 13.30 -6.26
CA LEU A 86 16.59 12.58 -7.43
C LEU A 86 16.81 11.09 -7.13
N SER A 87 17.40 10.74 -5.99
CA SER A 87 17.61 9.34 -5.59
C SER A 87 16.29 8.58 -5.45
N ILE A 88 15.28 9.15 -4.81
CA ILE A 88 13.96 8.51 -4.65
C ILE A 88 13.26 8.36 -6.01
N LEU A 89 13.33 9.39 -6.86
CA LEU A 89 12.73 9.36 -8.20
C LEU A 89 13.43 8.32 -9.10
N LEU A 90 14.76 8.26 -9.09
CA LEU A 90 15.54 7.28 -9.84
C LEU A 90 15.26 5.86 -9.35
N PHE A 91 15.19 5.65 -8.03
CA PHE A 91 14.81 4.34 -7.48
C PHE A 91 13.39 3.95 -7.93
N GLY A 92 12.45 4.89 -7.89
CA GLY A 92 11.09 4.72 -8.38
C GLY A 92 11.03 4.34 -9.87
N TYR A 93 11.85 4.99 -10.69
CA TYR A 93 11.90 4.77 -12.13
C TYR A 93 12.57 3.44 -12.51
N LEU A 94 13.73 3.15 -11.92
CA LEU A 94 14.60 2.04 -12.29
C LEU A 94 14.19 0.71 -11.64
N LYS A 95 13.79 0.74 -10.36
CA LYS A 95 13.64 -0.47 -9.55
C LYS A 95 12.20 -0.70 -9.09
N PHE A 96 11.57 0.30 -8.50
CA PHE A 96 10.30 0.10 -7.79
C PHE A 96 9.35 1.30 -7.93
N PRO A 97 8.48 1.32 -8.96
CA PRO A 97 7.51 2.40 -9.15
C PRO A 97 6.66 2.64 -7.90
N GLY A 98 6.30 1.57 -7.19
CA GLY A 98 5.59 1.61 -5.92
C GLY A 98 4.16 2.16 -6.02
N ALA A 99 3.33 1.78 -5.06
CA ALA A 99 2.05 2.42 -4.78
C ALA A 99 2.21 3.80 -4.10
N LEU A 100 1.11 4.56 -4.04
CA LEU A 100 1.04 5.89 -3.44
C LEU A 100 1.59 5.94 -2.00
N ARG A 101 1.28 4.93 -1.19
CA ARG A 101 1.76 4.77 0.19
C ARG A 101 3.29 4.77 0.35
N HIS A 102 4.05 4.57 -0.73
CA HIS A 102 5.53 4.63 -0.68
C HIS A 102 6.09 6.01 -1.03
N LYS A 103 5.24 6.98 -1.42
CA LYS A 103 5.68 8.29 -1.94
C LYS A 103 5.96 9.33 -0.85
N GLY A 104 5.56 9.08 0.40
CA GLY A 104 5.76 10.01 1.53
C GLY A 104 7.22 10.39 1.79
N HIS A 105 8.19 9.57 1.38
CA HIS A 105 9.63 9.86 1.54
C HIS A 105 10.05 11.19 0.89
N LEU A 106 9.45 11.58 -0.24
CA LEU A 106 9.75 12.86 -0.90
C LEU A 106 9.35 14.05 -0.02
N PHE A 107 8.23 13.95 0.69
CA PHE A 107 7.77 14.97 1.64
C PHE A 107 8.71 15.07 2.84
N ILE A 108 9.20 13.93 3.36
CA ILE A 108 10.20 13.93 4.45
C ILE A 108 11.50 14.62 4.01
N VAL A 109 11.97 14.37 2.77
CA VAL A 109 13.14 15.07 2.22
C VAL A 109 12.91 16.59 2.14
N LEU A 110 11.72 17.03 1.73
CA LEU A 110 11.37 18.46 1.72
C LEU A 110 11.44 19.05 3.13
N ILE A 111 10.79 18.42 4.12
CA ILE A 111 10.78 18.88 5.51
C ILE A 111 12.20 18.95 6.07
N ALA A 112 13.01 17.90 5.88
CA ALA A 112 14.40 17.89 6.32
C ALA A 112 15.23 19.00 5.66
N SER A 113 14.98 19.29 4.38
CA SER A 113 15.69 20.34 3.65
C SER A 113 15.31 21.75 4.14
N LEU A 114 14.02 22.01 4.36
CA LEU A 114 13.52 23.25 4.95
C LEU A 114 14.00 23.42 6.40
N TRP A 115 14.11 22.32 7.16
CA TRP A 115 14.64 22.35 8.51
C TRP A 115 16.13 22.69 8.51
N LEU A 116 16.93 22.00 7.68
CA LEU A 116 18.37 22.28 7.50
C LEU A 116 18.63 23.72 7.04
N PHE A 117 17.73 24.28 6.22
CA PHE A 117 17.80 25.67 5.78
C PHE A 117 17.89 26.65 6.95
N HIS A 118 17.35 26.34 8.13
CA HIS A 118 17.40 27.26 9.26
C HIS A 118 18.74 27.26 10.00
N TYR A 119 19.55 26.21 9.86
CA TYR A 119 20.81 26.03 10.59
C TYR A 119 22.05 26.35 9.77
N VAL A 120 22.00 26.18 8.45
CA VAL A 120 23.19 26.38 7.59
C VAL A 120 23.38 27.86 7.28
N ALA A 121 24.62 28.33 7.26
CA ALA A 121 24.94 29.70 6.83
C ALA A 121 24.62 29.90 5.33
N PRO A 122 24.10 31.08 4.94
CA PRO A 122 23.96 31.40 3.52
C PRO A 122 25.35 31.47 2.86
N THR A 123 25.44 31.00 1.62
CA THR A 123 26.65 31.18 0.81
C THR A 123 26.36 32.15 -0.33
N LYS A 124 27.40 32.83 -0.83
CA LYS A 124 27.28 33.77 -1.96
C LYS A 124 27.10 33.08 -3.32
N CYS A 125 26.83 31.76 -3.35
CA CYS A 125 26.74 31.00 -4.60
C CYS A 125 25.59 31.47 -5.50
N PHE A 126 24.50 31.98 -4.92
CA PHE A 126 23.35 32.49 -5.66
C PHE A 126 22.93 33.86 -5.12
N ASN A 127 23.04 34.90 -5.97
CA ASN A 127 22.52 36.24 -5.67
C ASN A 127 21.01 36.28 -5.90
N LEU A 128 20.22 35.92 -4.89
CA LEU A 128 18.78 36.15 -4.91
C LEU A 128 18.44 37.54 -4.37
N SER A 129 17.84 38.39 -5.22
CA SER A 129 17.42 39.76 -4.88
C SER A 129 16.29 39.86 -3.85
N LEU A 130 15.67 38.75 -3.46
CA LEU A 130 14.60 38.75 -2.45
C LEU A 130 15.16 39.10 -1.05
N PRO A 131 14.40 39.76 -0.17
CA PRO A 131 14.79 39.87 1.24
C PRO A 131 14.72 38.51 1.98
N GLU A 132 15.55 38.27 3.01
CA GLU A 132 15.48 37.05 3.83
C GLU A 132 14.13 36.90 4.56
N GLN A 133 13.59 38.01 5.04
CA GLN A 133 12.28 38.03 5.70
C GLN A 133 11.16 37.57 4.75
N ASN A 134 11.18 38.01 3.49
CA ASN A 134 10.21 37.58 2.49
C ASN A 134 10.37 36.09 2.17
N LEU A 135 11.61 35.61 2.05
CA LEU A 135 11.87 34.19 1.81
C LEU A 135 11.34 33.31 2.95
N ARG A 136 11.59 33.69 4.22
CA ARG A 136 11.01 33.00 5.38
C ARG A 136 9.48 33.03 5.37
N ARG A 137 8.88 34.16 5.01
CA ARG A 137 7.41 34.27 4.88
C ARG A 137 6.87 33.30 3.82
N TYR A 138 7.53 33.19 2.66
CA TYR A 138 7.13 32.24 1.62
C TYR A 138 7.35 30.78 2.03
N GLN A 139 8.46 30.47 2.70
CA GLN A 139 8.72 29.13 3.26
C GLN A 139 7.61 28.74 4.25
N ASN A 140 7.28 29.62 5.19
CA ASN A 140 6.22 29.39 6.17
C ASN A 140 4.87 29.23 5.49
N LEU A 141 4.51 30.09 4.52
CA LEU A 141 3.26 29.97 3.79
C LEU A 141 3.18 28.63 3.03
N PHE A 142 4.23 28.27 2.29
CA PHE A 142 4.30 27.02 1.53
C PHE A 142 4.18 25.80 2.44
N LEU A 143 4.92 25.78 3.55
CA LEU A 143 4.89 24.71 4.54
C LEU A 143 3.51 24.59 5.20
N THR A 144 2.93 25.72 5.62
CA THR A 144 1.59 25.75 6.22
C THR A 144 0.53 25.21 5.26
N LEU A 145 0.57 25.59 3.98
CA LEU A 145 -0.38 25.07 2.98
C LEU A 145 -0.26 23.56 2.79
N ILE A 146 0.96 23.04 2.62
CA ILE A 146 1.20 21.60 2.47
C ILE A 146 0.78 20.85 3.74
N LEU A 147 1.19 21.32 4.92
CA LEU A 147 0.83 20.67 6.19
C LEU A 147 -0.68 20.69 6.42
N SER A 148 -1.37 21.77 6.06
CA SER A 148 -2.83 21.84 6.17
C SER A 148 -3.48 20.73 5.32
N ILE A 149 -3.03 20.55 4.08
CA ILE A 149 -3.49 19.46 3.22
C ILE A 149 -3.20 18.09 3.82
N GLN A 150 -2.01 17.88 4.39
CA GLN A 150 -1.64 16.63 5.06
C GLN A 150 -2.53 16.34 6.27
N VAL A 151 -2.86 17.36 7.07
CA VAL A 151 -3.78 17.24 8.21
C VAL A 151 -5.17 16.83 7.73
N PHE A 152 -5.70 17.47 6.68
CA PHE A 152 -7.00 17.08 6.11
C PHE A 152 -7.00 15.63 5.60
N ALA A 153 -5.97 15.23 4.86
CA ALA A 153 -5.82 13.87 4.38
C ALA A 153 -5.70 12.86 5.54
N GLY A 154 -4.97 13.21 6.60
CA GLY A 154 -4.82 12.40 7.81
C GLY A 154 -6.12 12.23 8.60
N ILE A 155 -6.90 13.31 8.77
CA ILE A 155 -8.23 13.24 9.42
C ILE A 155 -9.15 12.32 8.62
N TYR A 156 -9.16 12.44 7.29
CA TYR A 156 -9.96 11.57 6.44
C TYR A 156 -9.52 10.11 6.56
N ALA A 157 -8.20 9.84 6.49
CA ALA A 157 -7.65 8.50 6.63
C ALA A 157 -8.02 7.86 7.98
N TYR A 158 -7.88 8.61 9.07
CA TYR A 158 -8.24 8.17 10.41
C TYR A 158 -9.73 7.85 10.53
N ARG A 159 -10.60 8.71 9.98
CA ARG A 159 -12.05 8.45 9.93
C ARG A 159 -12.37 7.18 9.17
N MET A 160 -11.72 6.96 8.02
CA MET A 160 -11.95 5.77 7.21
C MET A 160 -11.52 4.48 7.93
N ASP A 161 -10.41 4.53 8.67
CA ASP A 161 -9.92 3.41 9.49
C ASP A 161 -10.88 3.07 10.65
N LEU A 162 -11.52 4.08 11.26
CA LEU A 162 -12.53 3.87 12.29
C LEU A 162 -13.83 3.25 11.74
N LEU A 163 -14.24 3.62 10.53
CA LEU A 163 -15.52 3.21 9.96
C LEU A 163 -15.46 1.86 9.24
N TYR A 164 -14.29 1.49 8.73
CA TYR A 164 -14.12 0.31 7.90
C TYR A 164 -12.85 -0.42 8.37
N PRO A 165 -12.93 -1.69 8.80
CA PRO A 165 -11.73 -2.43 9.18
C PRO A 165 -10.84 -2.67 7.95
N PHE A 166 -9.55 -2.34 8.06
CA PHE A 166 -8.54 -2.58 7.02
C PHE A 166 -8.43 -4.04 6.62
N SER A 167 -8.51 -4.94 7.59
CA SER A 167 -8.48 -6.39 7.41
C SER A 167 -9.48 -7.03 8.38
N ASN A 168 -10.17 -8.08 7.93
CA ASN A 168 -11.04 -8.87 8.81
C ASN A 168 -10.33 -10.05 9.47
N SER A 169 -9.01 -10.10 9.42
CA SER A 169 -8.22 -11.16 10.06
C SER A 169 -8.55 -11.31 11.55
N LYS A 170 -8.76 -10.20 12.26
CA LYS A 170 -9.19 -10.21 13.67
C LYS A 170 -10.56 -10.85 13.86
N ALA A 171 -11.54 -10.50 13.02
CA ALA A 171 -12.89 -11.05 13.10
C ALA A 171 -12.92 -12.54 12.74
N ALA A 172 -12.15 -12.94 11.72
CA ALA A 172 -11.97 -14.34 11.34
C ALA A 172 -11.30 -15.15 12.47
N ALA A 173 -10.25 -14.62 13.10
CA ALA A 173 -9.60 -15.26 14.23
C ALA A 173 -10.53 -15.40 15.45
N GLN A 174 -11.30 -14.35 15.78
CA GLN A 174 -12.28 -14.39 16.87
C GLN A 174 -13.34 -15.46 16.61
N PHE A 175 -13.86 -15.55 15.38
CA PHE A 175 -14.81 -16.59 15.02
C PHE A 175 -14.25 -18.00 15.20
N ILE A 176 -12.99 -18.23 14.83
CA ILE A 176 -12.32 -19.53 15.04
C ILE A 176 -12.28 -19.89 16.52
N GLN A 177 -11.92 -18.93 17.38
CA GLN A 177 -11.89 -19.11 18.84
C GLN A 177 -13.29 -19.33 19.43
N ASP A 178 -14.27 -18.52 19.04
CA ASP A 178 -15.64 -18.60 19.55
C ASP A 178 -16.33 -19.93 19.17
N GLN A 179 -15.90 -20.54 18.07
CA GLN A 179 -16.39 -21.86 17.61
C GLN A 179 -15.54 -23.03 18.12
N GLY A 180 -14.49 -22.79 18.92
CA GLY A 180 -13.61 -23.86 19.44
C GLY A 180 -12.82 -24.59 18.36
N LEU A 181 -12.45 -23.89 17.27
CA LEU A 181 -11.77 -24.47 16.10
C LEU A 181 -10.25 -24.27 16.14
N GLU A 182 -9.71 -23.61 17.16
CA GLU A 182 -8.30 -23.23 17.28
C GLU A 182 -7.35 -24.42 17.42
N SER A 183 -7.83 -25.58 17.86
CA SER A 183 -7.05 -26.80 17.96
C SER A 183 -6.95 -27.58 16.65
N MET A 184 -7.72 -27.20 15.62
CA MET A 184 -7.67 -27.85 14.31
C MET A 184 -6.41 -27.43 13.54
N VAL A 185 -5.93 -28.33 12.68
CA VAL A 185 -4.88 -27.96 11.70
C VAL A 185 -5.43 -26.88 10.77
N LEU A 186 -4.75 -25.75 10.72
CA LEU A 186 -5.08 -24.63 9.84
C LEU A 186 -4.32 -24.77 8.52
N LEU A 187 -5.04 -24.79 7.42
CA LEU A 187 -4.46 -24.74 6.07
C LEU A 187 -4.79 -23.39 5.44
N GLY A 188 -3.76 -22.61 5.13
CA GLY A 188 -3.90 -21.28 4.54
C GLY A 188 -3.59 -21.26 3.05
N GLN A 189 -4.54 -20.84 2.22
CA GLN A 189 -4.35 -20.75 0.76
C GLN A 189 -3.15 -19.87 0.39
N ARG A 190 -3.05 -18.68 1.00
CA ARG A 190 -1.96 -17.72 0.76
C ARG A 190 -1.36 -17.23 2.07
N ASP A 191 -0.04 -17.34 2.19
CA ASP A 191 0.70 -16.93 3.40
C ASP A 191 0.53 -15.44 3.69
N ASN A 192 0.66 -14.58 2.68
CA ASN A 192 0.56 -13.12 2.78
C ASN A 192 -0.77 -12.60 3.34
N ALA A 193 -1.85 -13.36 3.31
CA ALA A 193 -3.14 -12.96 3.86
C ALA A 193 -3.51 -13.77 5.11
N VAL A 194 -3.23 -15.07 5.15
CA VAL A 194 -3.64 -15.93 6.28
C VAL A 194 -2.73 -15.77 7.49
N HIS A 195 -1.48 -15.32 7.33
CA HIS A 195 -0.57 -15.09 8.47
C HIS A 195 -1.12 -14.08 9.49
N THR A 196 -1.96 -13.13 9.09
CA THR A 196 -2.56 -12.16 10.02
C THR A 196 -3.57 -12.82 10.95
N ILE A 197 -4.37 -13.77 10.46
CA ILE A 197 -5.26 -14.61 11.28
C ILE A 197 -4.44 -15.43 12.27
N VAL A 198 -3.39 -16.08 11.76
CA VAL A 198 -2.48 -16.90 12.58
C VAL A 198 -1.83 -16.07 13.69
N GLY A 199 -1.46 -14.82 13.41
CA GLY A 199 -0.94 -13.88 14.40
C GLY A 199 -1.92 -13.58 15.53
N PHE A 200 -3.22 -13.44 15.24
CA PHE A 200 -4.25 -13.26 16.28
C PHE A 200 -4.55 -14.54 17.06
N LEU A 201 -4.46 -15.70 16.41
CA LEU A 201 -4.67 -17.00 17.04
C LEU A 201 -3.48 -17.46 17.89
N GLY A 202 -2.28 -16.93 17.63
CA GLY A 202 -1.05 -17.38 18.30
C GLY A 202 -0.63 -18.81 17.92
N THR A 203 -1.00 -19.29 16.73
CA THR A 203 -0.75 -20.66 16.26
C THR A 203 0.16 -20.68 15.02
N GLN A 204 0.21 -21.79 14.29
CA GLN A 204 0.82 -21.92 12.97
C GLN A 204 -0.21 -22.42 11.95
N ALA A 205 -0.04 -22.05 10.69
CA ALA A 205 -0.78 -22.63 9.59
C ALA A 205 0.15 -23.33 8.62
N TYR A 206 -0.35 -24.37 7.98
CA TYR A 206 0.29 -24.96 6.82
C TYR A 206 -0.02 -24.13 5.57
N TYR A 207 1.03 -23.75 4.83
CA TYR A 207 0.94 -23.00 3.59
C TYR A 207 1.36 -23.87 2.42
N PRO A 208 0.41 -24.39 1.63
CA PRO A 208 0.69 -25.30 0.51
C PRO A 208 1.69 -24.73 -0.50
N GLY A 209 1.52 -23.46 -0.89
CA GLY A 209 2.41 -22.78 -1.85
C GLY A 209 3.85 -22.59 -1.36
N LEU A 210 4.13 -22.90 -0.09
CA LEU A 210 5.47 -22.92 0.51
C LEU A 210 5.88 -24.31 1.03
N ASN A 211 4.98 -25.29 0.99
CA ASN A 211 5.12 -26.63 1.56
C ASN A 211 5.69 -26.61 2.99
N ARG A 212 5.06 -25.82 3.89
CA ARG A 212 5.51 -25.73 5.28
C ARG A 212 4.48 -25.18 6.23
N PHE A 213 4.64 -25.50 7.51
CA PHE A 213 4.03 -24.76 8.61
C PHE A 213 4.79 -23.45 8.89
N GLY A 214 4.05 -22.42 9.28
CA GLY A 214 4.62 -21.15 9.73
C GLY A 214 3.62 -20.25 10.45
N SER A 215 4.16 -19.35 11.27
CA SER A 215 3.43 -18.26 11.93
C SER A 215 3.82 -16.88 11.41
N PHE A 216 4.79 -16.80 10.50
CA PHE A 216 5.32 -15.54 9.97
C PHE A 216 5.65 -15.66 8.48
N LEU A 217 5.62 -14.52 7.79
CA LEU A 217 5.99 -14.45 6.39
C LEU A 217 7.48 -14.71 6.19
N VAL A 218 7.78 -15.63 5.28
CA VAL A 218 9.15 -15.86 4.82
C VAL A 218 9.29 -15.41 3.39
N LYS A 219 10.37 -14.68 3.12
CA LYS A 219 10.75 -14.30 1.77
C LYS A 219 11.26 -15.54 1.04
N ALA A 220 10.34 -16.27 0.42
CA ALA A 220 10.66 -17.44 -0.40
C ALA A 220 10.83 -17.03 -1.87
N ASN A 221 11.83 -17.60 -2.55
CA ASN A 221 12.00 -17.46 -4.00
C ASN A 221 10.95 -18.24 -4.80
N ARG A 222 10.17 -19.13 -4.16
CA ARG A 222 9.17 -20.00 -4.76
C ARG A 222 7.82 -19.90 -4.03
N ARG A 223 7.19 -18.73 -4.04
CA ARG A 223 5.75 -18.65 -3.73
C ARG A 223 4.99 -19.03 -4.99
N GLN A 224 4.26 -20.14 -4.92
CA GLN A 224 3.36 -20.57 -5.98
C GLN A 224 1.92 -20.34 -5.52
N ASP A 225 1.16 -19.60 -6.32
CA ASP A 225 -0.30 -19.61 -6.20
C ASP A 225 -0.77 -20.96 -6.77
N LEU A 226 -1.47 -21.74 -5.95
CA LEU A 226 -1.97 -23.06 -6.35
C LEU A 226 -3.33 -22.94 -7.02
N GLU A 227 -3.51 -23.71 -8.09
CA GLU A 227 -4.79 -23.89 -8.75
C GLU A 227 -5.74 -24.75 -7.90
N PRO A 228 -7.07 -24.67 -8.10
CA PRO A 228 -8.03 -25.44 -7.31
C PRO A 228 -7.78 -26.96 -7.28
N ALA A 229 -7.26 -27.53 -8.37
CA ALA A 229 -6.91 -28.95 -8.45
C ALA A 229 -5.74 -29.30 -7.51
N GLU A 230 -4.68 -28.50 -7.51
CA GLU A 230 -3.51 -28.68 -6.63
C GLU A 230 -3.92 -28.51 -5.15
N ILE A 231 -4.82 -27.56 -4.86
CA ILE A 231 -5.38 -27.40 -3.51
C ILE A 231 -6.16 -28.65 -3.09
N SER A 232 -6.92 -29.27 -4.00
CA SER A 232 -7.67 -30.51 -3.74
C SER A 232 -6.75 -31.67 -3.39
N GLU A 233 -5.63 -31.82 -4.10
CA GLU A 233 -4.61 -32.84 -3.81
C GLU A 233 -4.00 -32.64 -2.43
N VAL A 234 -3.58 -31.40 -2.12
CA VAL A 234 -3.00 -31.07 -0.80
C VAL A 234 -3.99 -31.30 0.33
N LEU A 235 -5.27 -30.96 0.15
CA LEU A 235 -6.31 -31.24 1.14
C LEU A 235 -6.51 -32.74 1.35
N THR A 236 -6.47 -33.53 0.28
CA THR A 236 -6.59 -34.99 0.35
C THR A 236 -5.41 -35.59 1.12
N GLU A 237 -4.19 -35.14 0.85
CA GLU A 237 -2.98 -35.58 1.55
C GLU A 237 -3.03 -35.22 3.04
N ALA A 238 -3.41 -33.99 3.37
CA ALA A 238 -3.49 -33.54 4.76
C ALA A 238 -4.55 -34.33 5.56
N LEU A 239 -5.69 -34.68 4.92
CA LEU A 239 -6.73 -35.51 5.54
C LEU A 239 -6.35 -36.99 5.70
N ALA A 240 -5.20 -37.43 5.15
CA ALA A 240 -4.70 -38.77 5.45
C ALA A 240 -4.26 -38.90 6.92
N ASN A 241 -3.81 -37.81 7.52
CA ASN A 241 -3.35 -37.75 8.91
C ASN A 241 -4.39 -37.12 9.86
N GLU A 242 -5.27 -36.26 9.34
CA GLU A 242 -6.26 -35.51 10.11
C GLU A 242 -7.69 -35.90 9.70
N SER A 243 -8.62 -36.01 10.65
CA SER A 243 -10.03 -36.26 10.30
C SER A 243 -10.74 -35.01 9.77
N GLU A 244 -10.33 -33.85 10.26
CA GLU A 244 -10.93 -32.54 9.96
C GLU A 244 -9.85 -31.46 9.88
N ILE A 245 -9.98 -30.56 8.91
CA ILE A 245 -9.05 -29.46 8.69
C ILE A 245 -9.82 -28.17 8.53
N LEU A 246 -9.30 -27.09 9.11
CA LEU A 246 -9.81 -25.75 8.88
C LEU A 246 -9.05 -25.10 7.73
N PHE A 247 -9.72 -24.94 6.60
CA PHE A 247 -9.15 -24.30 5.41
C PHE A 247 -9.55 -22.83 5.34
N VAL A 248 -8.55 -21.95 5.20
CA VAL A 248 -8.72 -20.50 5.11
C VAL A 248 -8.25 -20.01 3.74
N ALA A 249 -9.18 -19.43 2.98
CA ALA A 249 -8.94 -18.94 1.63
C ALA A 249 -9.22 -17.43 1.52
N THR A 250 -8.56 -16.76 0.57
CA THR A 250 -8.81 -15.34 0.26
C THR A 250 -9.80 -15.15 -0.88
N GLU A 251 -10.10 -16.23 -1.60
CA GLU A 251 -11.02 -16.23 -2.74
C GLU A 251 -12.00 -17.40 -2.56
N PRO A 252 -13.24 -17.27 -3.08
CA PRO A 252 -14.20 -18.35 -2.99
C PRO A 252 -13.69 -19.55 -3.79
N ILE A 253 -13.61 -20.70 -3.14
CA ILE A 253 -13.20 -21.96 -3.77
C ILE A 253 -14.40 -22.89 -3.88
N SER A 254 -14.52 -23.53 -5.04
CA SER A 254 -15.51 -24.57 -5.32
C SER A 254 -14.77 -25.81 -5.84
N ILE A 255 -14.37 -26.68 -4.91
CA ILE A 255 -13.75 -27.96 -5.21
C ILE A 255 -14.77 -29.06 -4.91
N GLN A 256 -14.93 -29.97 -5.87
CA GLN A 256 -15.67 -31.22 -5.68
C GLN A 256 -14.65 -32.35 -5.58
N SER A 257 -14.72 -33.14 -4.50
CA SER A 257 -13.86 -34.29 -4.30
C SER A 257 -14.68 -35.48 -3.79
N PRO A 258 -14.40 -36.71 -4.24
CA PRO A 258 -15.00 -37.91 -3.65
C PRO A 258 -14.39 -38.28 -2.31
N THR A 259 -13.22 -37.73 -1.95
CA THR A 259 -12.48 -38.11 -0.73
C THR A 259 -12.80 -37.23 0.48
N PHE A 260 -13.41 -36.06 0.26
CA PHE A 260 -13.74 -35.14 1.33
C PHE A 260 -14.94 -34.25 1.01
N SER A 261 -15.59 -33.78 2.06
CA SER A 261 -16.62 -32.75 1.97
C SER A 261 -16.03 -31.39 2.35
N LEU A 262 -16.41 -30.36 1.60
CA LEU A 262 -16.02 -28.97 1.84
C LEU A 262 -17.26 -28.16 2.25
N LYS A 263 -17.34 -27.76 3.53
CA LYS A 263 -18.45 -26.95 4.05
C LYS A 263 -17.97 -25.56 4.40
N LYS A 264 -18.52 -24.53 3.75
CA LYS A 264 -18.28 -23.13 4.12
C LYS A 264 -18.85 -22.88 5.52
N LEU A 265 -18.00 -22.39 6.43
CA LEU A 265 -18.38 -22.02 7.80
C LEU A 265 -18.75 -20.54 7.89
N ALA A 266 -17.89 -19.68 7.37
CA ALA A 266 -18.04 -18.24 7.49
C ALA A 266 -17.38 -17.48 6.33
N PHE A 267 -17.76 -16.22 6.18
CA PHE A 267 -17.15 -15.29 5.24
C PHE A 267 -17.04 -13.90 5.87
N PHE A 268 -15.86 -13.30 5.72
CA PHE A 268 -15.55 -11.99 6.27
C PHE A 268 -15.08 -11.07 5.15
N ALA A 269 -15.96 -10.20 4.67
CA ALA A 269 -15.68 -9.24 3.58
C ALA A 269 -15.00 -7.97 4.10
N SER A 270 -13.78 -7.69 3.66
CA SER A 270 -13.09 -6.45 4.01
C SER A 270 -13.72 -5.26 3.32
N GLY A 271 -13.65 -4.08 3.96
CA GLY A 271 -14.08 -2.83 3.32
C GLY A 271 -13.11 -2.34 2.24
N PHE A 272 -11.93 -2.96 2.15
CA PHE A 272 -10.73 -2.29 1.68
C PHE A 272 -9.89 -3.07 0.65
N GLY A 273 -10.26 -4.32 0.35
CA GLY A 273 -9.87 -4.99 -0.89
C GLY A 273 -9.97 -6.51 -0.80
N LYS A 274 -10.34 -7.18 -1.90
CA LYS A 274 -10.59 -8.63 -1.95
C LYS A 274 -9.45 -9.52 -1.40
N GLN A 275 -8.23 -9.01 -1.31
CA GLN A 275 -7.07 -9.74 -0.77
C GLN A 275 -7.13 -9.96 0.75
N GLU A 276 -7.99 -9.21 1.45
CA GLU A 276 -8.23 -9.29 2.90
C GLU A 276 -9.64 -9.83 3.21
N ASP A 277 -10.29 -10.42 2.21
CA ASP A 277 -11.52 -11.18 2.39
C ASP A 277 -11.15 -12.60 2.84
N TYR A 278 -11.88 -13.14 3.81
CA TYR A 278 -11.58 -14.47 4.35
C TYR A 278 -12.77 -15.40 4.19
N TYR A 279 -12.53 -16.55 3.57
CA TYR A 279 -13.47 -17.66 3.45
C TYR A 279 -12.96 -18.80 4.32
N LEU A 280 -13.75 -19.19 5.31
CA LEU A 280 -13.42 -20.30 6.20
C LEU A 280 -14.24 -21.52 5.79
N TYR A 281 -13.55 -22.64 5.61
CA TYR A 281 -14.15 -23.91 5.23
C TYR A 281 -13.73 -25.00 6.21
N LEU A 282 -14.70 -25.81 6.61
CA LEU A 282 -14.44 -27.08 7.28
C LEU A 282 -14.30 -28.15 6.21
N VAL A 283 -13.16 -28.82 6.22
CA VAL A 283 -12.86 -29.93 5.32
C VAL A 283 -12.91 -31.20 6.14
N LYS A 284 -13.81 -32.13 5.79
CA LYS A 284 -13.94 -33.42 6.49
C LYS A 284 -13.71 -34.57 5.53
N ALA A 285 -12.90 -35.53 5.93
CA ALA A 285 -12.70 -36.76 5.17
C ALA A 285 -14.04 -37.49 4.99
N GLN A 286 -14.34 -37.90 3.76
CA GLN A 286 -15.41 -38.84 3.48
C GLN A 286 -14.78 -40.23 3.51
N ARG A 287 -14.87 -40.89 4.66
CA ARG A 287 -14.51 -42.31 4.74
C ARG A 287 -15.59 -43.10 4.00
N PRO A 288 -15.21 -44.08 3.16
CA PRO A 288 -16.17 -44.99 2.54
C PRO A 288 -16.97 -45.77 3.60
#